data_AF-A0A933FSC2-F1
#
_entry.id   AF-A0A933FSC2-F1
#
_cell.length_a   1.000
_cell.length_b   1.000
_cell.length_c   1.000
_cell.angle_alpha   90.00
_cell.angle_beta   90.00
_cell.angle_gamma   90.00
#
_symmetry.space_group_name_H-M   'P 1'
#
loop_
_entity.id
_entity.type
_entity.pdbx_description
1 polymer ?
#
loop_
_entity_poly.entity_id
_entity_poly.type
_entity_poly.pdbx_seq_one_letter_code
_entity_poly.pdbx_strand_id
1 'polypeptide(L)' 'MRSDRAALQEEEQKLRRLRRMMDMTAALLWQADLSLEQAQKVVADAKEKVLELFPDKGETFDLIYGSRFRRILAEKYRLQ' A
#
# COMPACT_ATOMS: atom_id res chain seq x y z
N MET A 1 -28.62 11.94 12.05
CA MET A 1 -27.27 12.50 12.31
C MET A 1 -26.38 11.72 13.29
N ARG A 2 -26.78 10.56 13.85
CA ARG A 2 -25.81 9.67 14.58
C ARG A 2 -25.08 8.69 13.64
N SER A 3 -25.70 8.30 12.52
CA SER A 3 -25.11 7.40 11.52
C SER A 3 -23.90 8.00 10.80
N ASP A 4 -23.91 9.30 10.50
CA ASP A 4 -22.89 9.92 9.64
C ASP A 4 -21.53 10.02 10.35
N ARG A 5 -21.51 10.28 11.67
CA ARG A 5 -20.27 10.33 12.45
C ARG A 5 -19.62 8.95 12.60
N ALA A 6 -20.43 7.90 12.78
CA ALA A 6 -19.92 6.53 12.89
C ALA A 6 -19.31 6.07 11.55
N ALA A 7 -19.99 6.34 10.43
CA ALA A 7 -19.47 6.05 9.09
C ALA A 7 -18.16 6.81 8.79
N LEU A 8 -18.08 8.09 9.16
CA LEU A 8 -16.85 8.90 9.02
C LEU A 8 -15.70 8.34 9.87
N GLN A 9 -15.98 7.93 11.10
CA GLN A 9 -14.96 7.32 11.98
C GLN A 9 -14.47 5.98 11.43
N GLU A 10 -15.35 5.15 10.88
CA GLU A 10 -14.97 3.89 10.24
C GLU A 10 -14.10 4.13 9.01
N GLU A 11 -14.45 5.10 8.16
CA GLU A 11 -13.66 5.45 6.99
C GLU A 11 -12.27 5.97 7.39
N GLU A 12 -12.19 6.85 8.39
CA GLU A 12 -10.93 7.36 8.92
C GLU A 12 -10.06 6.24 9.50
N GLN A 13 -10.64 5.28 10.21
CA GLN A 13 -9.92 4.11 10.71
C GLN A 13 -9.38 3.23 9.58
N LYS A 14 -10.16 3.00 8.52
CA LYS A 14 -9.71 2.25 7.35
C LYS A 14 -8.54 2.96 6.65
N LEU A 15 -8.61 4.29 6.49
CA LEU A 15 -7.52 5.09 5.91
C LEU A 15 -6.25 5.06 6.75
N ARG A 16 -6.38 5.17 8.08
CA ARG A 16 -5.24 5.05 9.01
C ARG A 16 -4.61 3.66 8.94
N ARG A 17 -5.42 2.60 8.85
CA ARG A 17 -4.94 1.22 8.67
C ARG A 17 -4.20 1.05 7.35
N LEU A 18 -4.77 1.59 6.26
CA LEU A 18 -4.15 1.59 4.94
C LEU A 18 -2.76 2.24 4.97
N ARG A 19 -2.67 3.46 5.50
CA ARG A 19 -1.40 4.20 5.57
C ARG A 19 -0.33 3.43 6.33
N ARG A 20 -0.69 2.86 7.49
CA ARG A 20 0.24 2.01 8.28
C ARG A 20 0.71 0.80 7.50
N MET A 21 -0.19 0.11 6.81
CA MET A 21 0.17 -1.04 5.97
C MET A 21 1.16 -0.65 4.88
N MET A 22 0.93 0.48 4.20
CA MET A 22 1.82 0.98 3.15
C MET A 22 3.19 1.41 3.66
N ASP A 23 3.24 2.06 4.82
CA ASP A 23 4.50 2.43 5.46
C ASP A 23 5.30 1.19 5.89
N MET A 24 4.62 0.15 6.41
CA MET A 24 5.25 -1.13 6.72
C MET A 24 5.75 -1.85 5.46
N THR A 25 4.96 -1.88 4.38
CA THR A 25 5.39 -2.45 3.09
C THR A 25 6.62 -1.72 2.56
N ALA A 26 6.65 -0.39 2.61
CA ALA A 26 7.82 0.38 2.20
C ALA A 26 9.06 0.06 3.05
N ALA A 27 8.90 -0.05 4.37
CA ALA A 27 10.00 -0.42 5.27
C ALA A 27 10.51 -1.83 4.98
N LEU A 28 9.62 -2.79 4.75
CA LEU A 28 9.96 -4.17 4.39
C LEU A 28 10.75 -4.21 3.08
N LEU A 29 10.26 -3.53 2.04
CA LEU A 29 10.93 -3.45 0.74
C LEU A 29 12.34 -2.86 0.86
N TRP A 30 12.56 -1.90 1.76
CA TRP A 30 13.90 -1.33 2.00
C TRP A 30 14.81 -2.25 2.80
N GLN A 31 14.33 -2.76 3.93
CA GLN A 31 15.19 -3.33 4.97
C GLN A 31 15.40 -4.84 4.85
N ALA A 32 14.43 -5.58 4.31
CA ALA A 32 14.55 -7.04 4.23
C ALA A 32 15.45 -7.48 3.07
N ASP A 33 16.18 -8.56 3.28
CA ASP A 33 16.93 -9.22 2.20
C ASP A 33 15.97 -10.05 1.35
N LEU A 34 15.42 -9.42 0.31
CA LEU A 34 14.45 -10.01 -0.60
C LEU A 34 15.04 -10.02 -2.01
N SER A 35 14.79 -11.08 -2.76
CA SER A 35 15.00 -11.05 -4.21
C SER A 35 14.03 -10.04 -4.86
N LEU A 36 14.33 -9.61 -6.09
CA LEU A 36 13.44 -8.73 -6.85
C LEU A 36 12.03 -9.35 -6.99
N GLU A 37 11.95 -10.66 -7.27
CA GLU A 37 10.70 -11.39 -7.41
C GLU A 37 9.89 -11.37 -6.10
N GLN A 38 10.53 -11.63 -4.96
CA GLN A 38 9.89 -11.57 -3.64
C GLN A 38 9.38 -10.16 -3.33
N ALA A 39 10.16 -9.13 -3.65
CA ALA A 39 9.78 -7.74 -3.45
C ALA A 39 8.60 -7.33 -4.36
N GLN A 40 8.58 -7.79 -5.61
CA GLN A 40 7.44 -7.61 -6.51
C GLN A 40 6.19 -8.31 -5.98
N LYS A 41 6.32 -9.52 -5.45
CA LYS A 41 5.22 -10.24 -4.79
C LYS A 41 4.68 -9.46 -3.59
N VAL A 42 5.54 -8.91 -2.75
CA VAL A 42 5.13 -8.05 -1.62
C VAL A 42 4.30 -6.85 -2.10
N VAL A 43 4.67 -6.21 -3.21
CA VAL A 43 3.92 -5.11 -3.81
C VAL A 43 2.56 -5.59 -4.34
N ALA A 44 2.51 -6.74 -5.00
CA ALA A 44 1.29 -7.32 -5.53
C ALA A 44 0.30 -7.69 -4.41
N ASP A 45 0.76 -8.37 -3.37
CA ASP A 45 -0.03 -8.77 -2.21
C ASP A 45 -0.56 -7.52 -1.46
N ALA A 46 0.26 -6.46 -1.36
CA ALA A 46 -0.17 -5.19 -0.78
C ALA A 46 -1.31 -4.54 -1.60
N LYS A 47 -1.22 -4.56 -2.93
CA LYS A 47 -2.27 -4.04 -3.83
C LYS A 47 -3.57 -4.82 -3.70
N GLU A 48 -3.50 -6.15 -3.72
CA GLU A 48 -4.66 -7.02 -3.51
C GLU A 48 -5.36 -6.69 -2.19
N LYS A 49 -4.59 -6.52 -1.11
CA LYS A 49 -5.15 -6.19 0.20
C LYS A 49 -5.86 -4.85 0.24
N VAL A 50 -5.40 -3.87 -0.55
CA VAL A 50 -6.09 -2.58 -0.66
C VAL A 50 -7.37 -2.71 -1.45
N LEU A 51 -7.39 -3.47 -2.54
CA LEU A 51 -8.59 -3.70 -3.34
C LEU A 51 -9.67 -4.43 -2.55
N GLU A 52 -9.30 -5.35 -1.64
CA GLU A 52 -10.25 -5.96 -0.70
C GLU A 52 -10.88 -4.95 0.28
N LEU A 53 -10.09 -3.99 0.75
CA LEU A 53 -10.54 -3.00 1.74
C LEU A 53 -11.27 -1.81 1.11
N PHE A 54 -10.93 -1.48 -0.14
CA PHE A 54 -11.42 -0.35 -0.91
C PHE A 54 -11.53 -0.71 -2.40
N PRO A 55 -12.56 -1.47 -2.80
CA PRO A 55 -12.73 -1.92 -4.19
C PRO A 55 -12.72 -0.75 -5.19
N ASP A 56 -13.33 0.37 -4.81
CA ASP A 56 -13.51 1.53 -5.67
C ASP A 56 -12.30 2.49 -5.70
N LYS A 57 -11.21 2.19 -4.96
CA LYS A 57 -10.06 3.10 -4.81
C LYS A 57 -8.74 2.55 -5.37
N GLY A 58 -8.80 1.50 -6.22
CA GLY A 58 -7.62 0.89 -6.83
C GLY A 58 -6.74 1.87 -7.62
N GLU A 59 -7.36 2.80 -8.36
CA GLU A 59 -6.63 3.76 -9.18
C GLU A 59 -5.88 4.81 -8.34
N THR A 60 -6.50 5.26 -7.23
CA THR A 60 -5.86 6.16 -6.26
C THR A 60 -4.66 5.49 -5.58
N PHE A 61 -4.76 4.19 -5.32
CA PHE A 61 -3.65 3.42 -4.78
C PHE A 61 -2.45 3.39 -5.73
N ASP A 62 -2.68 3.09 -7.01
CA ASP A 62 -1.61 3.00 -8.01
C ASP A 62 -0.87 4.34 -8.16
N LEU A 63 -1.61 5.46 -8.13
CA LEU A 63 -1.04 6.81 -8.21
C LEU A 63 -0.13 7.14 -7.02
N ILE A 64 -0.57 6.85 -5.79
CA ILE A 64 0.13 7.28 -4.58
C ILE A 64 1.15 6.26 -4.09
N TYR A 65 0.75 4.99 -3.99
CA TYR A 65 1.58 3.93 -3.40
C TYR A 65 2.34 3.14 -4.46
N GLY A 66 1.73 2.91 -5.63
CA GLY A 66 2.40 2.25 -6.75
C GLY A 66 3.65 3.00 -7.20
N SER A 67 3.57 4.32 -7.33
CA SER A 67 4.71 5.19 -7.65
C SER A 67 5.82 5.11 -6.60
N ARG A 68 5.47 5.16 -5.31
CA ARG A 68 6.42 5.01 -4.18
C ARG A 68 7.12 3.66 -4.22
N PHE A 69 6.39 2.55 -4.33
CA PHE A 69 6.99 1.21 -4.35
C PHE A 69 7.86 0.98 -5.57
N ARG A 70 7.43 1.43 -6.76
CA ARG A 70 8.25 1.34 -7.98
C ARG A 70 9.59 2.03 -7.79
N ARG A 71 9.61 3.20 -7.17
CA ARG A 71 10.85 3.93 -6.88
C ARG A 71 11.76 3.15 -5.91
N ILE A 72 11.21 2.57 -4.85
CA ILE A 72 11.98 1.72 -3.91
C ILE A 72 12.59 0.53 -4.66
N LEU A 73 11.80 -0.15 -5.50
CA LEU A 73 12.29 -1.29 -6.28
C LEU A 73 13.40 -0.87 -7.26
N ALA A 74 13.21 0.24 -7.98
CA ALA A 74 14.21 0.74 -8.91
C ALA A 74 15.53 1.09 -8.21
N GLU A 75 15.47 1.80 -7.09
CA GLU A 75 16.64 2.21 -6.32
C GLU A 75 17.37 1.00 -5.69
N LYS A 76 16.63 0.09 -5.03
CA LYS A 76 17.22 -1.05 -4.32
C LYS A 76 17.80 -2.11 -5.26
N TYR A 77 17.11 -2.40 -6.36
CA TYR A 77 17.49 -3.45 -7.31
C TYR A 77 18.20 -2.93 -8.56
N ARG A 78 18.49 -1.62 -8.62
CA ARG A 78 19.18 -0.96 -9.74
C ARG A 78 18.52 -1.23 -11.09
N LEU A 79 17.18 -1.19 -11.10
CA LEU A 79 16.40 -1.32 -12.32
C LEU A 79 16.53 -0.01 -13.09
N GLN A 80 17.09 -0.09 -14.31
CA GLN A 80 17.26 1.06 -15.21
C GLN A 80 15.94 1.44 -15.88
#